data_AF-A0A9Q3UZK3-F1
#
_entry.id   AF-A0A9Q3UZK3-F1
#
_cell.length_a   1.000
_cell.length_b   1.000
_cell.length_c   1.000
_cell.angle_alpha   90.00
_cell.angle_beta   90.00
_cell.angle_gamma   90.00
#
_symmetry.space_group_name_H-M   'P 1'
#
loop_
_entity.id
_entity.type
_entity.pdbx_description
1 polymer ?
#
loop_
_entity_poly.entity_id
_entity_poly.type
_entity_poly.pdbx_seq_one_letter_code
_entity_poly.pdbx_strand_id
1 'polypeptide(L)'
;MNTNTLPTNTATQKRLSAYQSEIKPIYNNAQFSFSMLVFCQQLITSLYDCKLTTKAEYDQFMVDMFYSSKAIDENLQSKYMTDSIIELTILLSEAKTLYEMGSLSYSEYLSMFLTVKGKFQQKFKLLSKTYLVHLSEMSKANSSRINKLRASFATLNDN
;
A
#
# COMPACT_ATOMS: atom_id res chain seq x y z
N MET A 1 19.82 9.05 3.86
CA MET A 1 20.00 9.00 2.38
C MET A 1 20.26 7.55 2.03
N ASN A 2 19.31 6.87 1.36
CA ASN A 2 19.53 5.50 0.88
C ASN A 2 20.08 5.59 -0.55
N THR A 3 21.31 5.15 -0.75
CA THR A 3 21.93 5.00 -2.07
C THR A 3 21.39 3.73 -2.72
N ASN A 4 20.19 3.81 -3.29
CA ASN A 4 19.71 2.78 -4.21
C ASN A 4 20.52 2.91 -5.50
N THR A 5 21.57 2.10 -5.63
CA THR A 5 22.29 1.92 -6.88
C THR A 5 21.31 1.38 -7.92
N LEU A 6 21.08 2.15 -8.99
CA LEU A 6 20.23 1.70 -10.10
C LEU A 6 20.80 0.37 -10.66
N PRO A 7 19.96 -0.63 -10.93
CA PRO A 7 20.40 -1.85 -11.58
C PRO A 7 20.94 -1.53 -12.98
N THR A 8 22.26 -1.57 -13.14
CA THR A 8 22.96 -1.45 -14.43
C THR A 8 22.93 -2.75 -15.24
N ASN A 9 22.44 -3.85 -14.66
CA ASN A 9 22.35 -5.15 -15.31
C ASN A 9 21.07 -5.27 -16.14
N THR A 10 21.21 -5.35 -17.46
CA THR A 10 20.15 -5.52 -18.47
C THR A 10 19.16 -6.65 -18.13
N ALA A 11 19.60 -7.73 -17.47
CA ALA A 11 18.72 -8.83 -17.08
C ALA A 11 17.73 -8.44 -15.96
N THR A 12 18.17 -7.65 -14.99
CA THR A 12 17.31 -7.11 -13.92
C THR A 12 16.32 -6.10 -14.50
N GLN A 13 16.76 -5.28 -15.46
CA GLN A 13 15.89 -4.32 -16.14
C GLN A 13 14.78 -5.00 -16.95
N LYS A 14 15.12 -6.07 -17.67
CA LYS A 14 14.17 -6.87 -18.46
C LYS A 14 13.16 -7.61 -17.57
N ARG A 15 13.58 -8.09 -16.39
CA ARG A 15 12.67 -8.71 -15.41
C ARG A 15 11.71 -7.67 -14.82
N LEU A 16 12.24 -6.55 -14.34
CA LEU A 16 11.44 -5.51 -13.70
C LEU A 16 10.38 -4.93 -14.66
N SER A 17 10.77 -4.65 -15.91
CA SER A 17 9.83 -4.20 -16.95
C SER A 17 8.73 -5.22 -17.26
N ALA A 18 9.03 -6.51 -17.26
CA ALA A 18 8.03 -7.57 -17.47
C ALA A 18 6.99 -7.62 -16.33
N TYR A 19 7.42 -7.50 -15.08
CA TYR A 19 6.52 -7.47 -13.91
C TYR A 19 5.67 -6.20 -13.85
N GLN A 20 6.10 -5.12 -14.49
CA GLN A 20 5.41 -3.83 -14.51
C GLN A 20 4.51 -3.66 -15.74
N SER A 21 4.27 -4.71 -16.52
CA SER A 21 3.46 -4.66 -17.75
C SER A 21 1.99 -4.25 -17.52
N GLU A 22 1.48 -4.37 -16.29
CA GLU A 22 0.06 -4.13 -15.97
C GLU A 22 -0.22 -2.86 -15.15
N ILE A 23 0.74 -1.93 -15.02
CA ILE A 23 0.51 -0.67 -14.27
C ILE A 23 -0.55 0.19 -14.98
N LYS A 24 -1.77 0.14 -14.47
CA LYS A 24 -2.91 0.95 -14.91
C LYS A 24 -3.37 1.89 -13.79
N PRO A 25 -3.93 3.07 -14.14
CA PRO A 25 -4.48 3.96 -13.15
C PRO A 25 -5.65 3.31 -12.41
N ILE A 26 -5.79 3.65 -11.14
CA ILE A 26 -6.94 3.27 -10.32
C ILE A 26 -7.89 4.45 -10.24
N TYR A 27 -9.18 4.17 -10.23
CA TYR A 27 -10.23 5.19 -10.08
C TYR A 27 -11.02 4.97 -8.80
N ASN A 28 -11.60 6.05 -8.27
CA ASN A 28 -12.47 5.97 -7.11
C ASN A 28 -13.80 5.30 -7.52
N ASN A 29 -13.94 4.02 -7.19
CA ASN A 29 -15.13 3.22 -7.45
C ASN A 29 -15.35 2.21 -6.31
N ALA A 30 -16.42 1.42 -6.38
CA ALA A 30 -16.75 0.42 -5.35
C ALA A 30 -15.64 -0.62 -5.09
N GLN A 31 -14.70 -0.79 -6.03
CA GLN A 31 -13.56 -1.71 -5.96
C GLN A 31 -12.23 -1.01 -5.66
N PHE A 32 -12.26 0.25 -5.19
CA PHE A 32 -11.05 1.06 -4.96
C PHE A 32 -10.05 0.36 -4.04
N SER A 33 -10.50 -0.15 -2.89
CA SER A 33 -9.66 -0.85 -1.91
C SER A 33 -8.98 -2.08 -2.53
N PHE A 34 -9.75 -2.92 -3.23
CA PHE A 34 -9.23 -4.10 -3.92
C PHE A 34 -8.22 -3.74 -5.03
N SER A 35 -8.57 -2.77 -5.87
CA SER A 35 -7.70 -2.31 -6.97
C SER A 35 -6.38 -1.78 -6.43
N MET A 36 -6.42 -1.04 -5.33
CA MET A 36 -5.23 -0.51 -4.65
C MET A 36 -4.34 -1.63 -4.13
N LEU A 37 -4.92 -2.65 -3.49
CA LEU A 37 -4.17 -3.80 -3.01
C LEU A 37 -3.43 -4.52 -4.14
N VAL A 38 -4.12 -4.82 -5.24
CA VAL A 38 -3.52 -5.51 -6.39
C VAL A 38 -2.38 -4.70 -6.99
N PHE A 39 -2.61 -3.40 -7.23
CA PHE A 39 -1.60 -2.50 -7.79
C PHE A 39 -0.36 -2.41 -6.90
N CYS A 40 -0.54 -2.19 -5.60
CA CYS A 40 0.58 -2.02 -4.68
C CYS A 40 1.31 -3.32 -4.39
N GLN A 41 0.63 -4.47 -4.42
CA GLN A 41 1.26 -5.78 -4.35
C GLN A 41 2.17 -6.00 -5.57
N GLN A 42 1.68 -5.76 -6.79
CA GLN A 42 2.50 -5.87 -8.01
C GLN A 42 3.74 -4.96 -7.93
N LEU A 43 3.54 -3.73 -7.45
CA LEU A 43 4.60 -2.73 -7.30
C LEU A 43 5.71 -3.20 -6.35
N ILE A 44 5.39 -3.77 -5.18
CA ILE A 44 6.41 -4.18 -4.21
C ILE A 44 7.02 -5.56 -4.53
N THR A 45 6.23 -6.52 -5.05
CA THR A 45 6.71 -7.85 -5.42
C THR A 45 7.74 -7.77 -6.54
N SER A 46 7.52 -6.94 -7.56
CA SER A 46 8.48 -6.74 -8.65
C SER A 46 9.86 -6.28 -8.16
N LEU A 47 9.89 -5.38 -7.17
CA LEU A 47 11.13 -4.91 -6.54
C LEU A 47 11.79 -6.00 -5.69
N TYR A 48 11.00 -6.77 -4.95
CA TYR A 48 11.52 -7.84 -4.10
C TYR A 48 12.14 -8.97 -4.93
N ASP A 49 11.46 -9.42 -5.99
CA ASP A 49 11.96 -10.47 -6.89
C ASP A 49 13.23 -10.05 -7.63
N CYS A 50 13.36 -8.75 -7.91
CA CYS A 50 14.56 -8.16 -8.50
C CYS A 50 15.66 -7.84 -7.48
N LYS A 51 15.48 -8.17 -6.19
CA LYS A 51 16.40 -7.88 -5.08
C LYS A 51 16.70 -6.38 -4.91
N LEU A 52 15.74 -5.53 -5.25
CA LEU A 52 15.81 -4.07 -5.12
C LEU A 52 15.18 -3.55 -3.82
N THR A 53 14.56 -4.43 -3.03
CA THR A 53 14.10 -4.15 -1.68
C THR A 53 14.44 -5.33 -0.77
N THR A 54 14.71 -5.07 0.49
CA THR A 54 15.00 -6.12 1.48
C THR A 54 13.73 -6.86 1.89
N LYS A 55 13.86 -8.07 2.45
CA LYS A 55 12.72 -8.80 3.01
C LYS A 55 11.98 -7.99 4.08
N ALA A 56 12.72 -7.31 4.97
CA ALA A 56 12.13 -6.48 6.01
C ALA A 56 11.31 -5.31 5.45
N GLU A 57 11.80 -4.65 4.40
CA GLU A 57 11.05 -3.58 3.73
C GLU A 57 9.80 -4.10 3.01
N TYR A 58 9.88 -5.28 2.39
CA TYR A 58 8.74 -5.94 1.77
C TYR A 58 7.67 -6.29 2.81
N ASP A 59 8.07 -6.98 3.88
CA ASP A 59 7.16 -7.41 4.95
C ASP A 59 6.46 -6.20 5.60
N GLN A 60 7.21 -5.13 5.88
CA GLN A 60 6.65 -3.89 6.43
C GLN A 60 5.68 -3.22 5.45
N PHE A 61 6.00 -3.17 4.16
CA PHE A 61 5.10 -2.62 3.14
C PHE A 61 3.79 -3.41 3.09
N MET A 62 3.85 -4.74 3.13
CA MET A 62 2.67 -5.60 3.10
C MET A 62 1.78 -5.40 4.34
N VAL A 63 2.38 -5.24 5.51
CA VAL A 63 1.64 -4.93 6.75
C VAL A 63 0.96 -3.57 6.67
N ASP A 64 1.69 -2.53 6.24
CA ASP A 64 1.13 -1.18 6.11
C ASP A 64 0.02 -1.14 5.07
N MET A 65 0.18 -1.84 3.94
CA MET A 65 -0.82 -1.97 2.89
C MET A 65 -2.09 -2.68 3.40
N PHE A 66 -1.95 -3.77 4.16
CA PHE A 66 -3.09 -4.49 4.74
C PHE A 66 -3.94 -3.59 5.65
N TYR A 67 -3.32 -2.91 6.62
CA TYR A 67 -4.06 -2.03 7.52
C TYR A 67 -4.59 -0.77 6.83
N SER A 68 -3.90 -0.29 5.79
CA SER A 68 -4.40 0.82 4.98
C SER A 68 -5.66 0.45 4.20
N SER A 69 -5.73 -0.76 3.65
CA SER A 69 -6.95 -1.25 3.01
C SER A 69 -8.10 -1.33 4.01
N LYS A 70 -7.85 -1.78 5.24
CA LYS A 70 -8.88 -1.75 6.30
C LYS A 70 -9.33 -0.34 6.65
N ALA A 71 -8.41 0.62 6.73
CA ALA A 71 -8.74 2.03 6.90
C ALA A 71 -9.67 2.53 5.78
N ILE A 72 -9.39 2.11 4.53
CA ILE A 72 -10.17 2.48 3.35
C ILE A 72 -11.57 1.87 3.37
N ASP A 73 -11.68 0.58 3.69
CA ASP A 73 -12.94 -0.15 3.80
C ASP A 73 -13.87 0.49 4.86
N GLU A 74 -13.29 0.99 5.95
CA GLU A 74 -14.02 1.69 7.02
C GLU A 74 -14.18 3.20 6.79
N ASN A 75 -13.76 3.72 5.63
CA ASN A 75 -13.84 5.15 5.27
C ASN A 75 -13.16 6.09 6.28
N LEU A 76 -12.03 5.67 6.86
CA LEU A 76 -11.25 6.45 7.84
C LEU A 76 -10.30 7.47 7.20
N GLN A 77 -10.26 7.52 5.87
CA GLN A 77 -9.44 8.41 5.06
C GLN A 77 -10.23 9.64 4.59
N SER A 78 -9.52 10.77 4.43
CA SER A 78 -10.11 11.94 3.78
C SER A 78 -10.18 11.75 2.26
N LYS A 79 -11.12 12.44 1.61
CA LYS A 79 -11.19 12.51 0.15
C LYS A 79 -9.86 12.92 -0.48
N TYR A 80 -9.17 13.90 0.11
CA TYR A 80 -7.84 14.32 -0.32
C TYR A 80 -6.81 13.18 -0.33
N MET A 81 -6.87 12.28 0.67
CA MET A 81 -5.98 11.12 0.71
C MET A 81 -6.28 10.15 -0.44
N THR A 82 -7.55 9.88 -0.70
CA THR A 82 -7.99 9.04 -1.83
C THR A 82 -7.55 9.64 -3.16
N ASP A 83 -7.81 10.93 -3.39
CA ASP A 83 -7.45 11.63 -4.62
C ASP A 83 -5.93 11.59 -4.85
N SER A 84 -5.15 11.80 -3.79
CA SER A 84 -3.69 11.75 -3.87
C SER A 84 -3.12 10.33 -4.03
N ILE A 85 -3.82 9.29 -3.59
CA ILE A 85 -3.46 7.89 -3.91
C ILE A 85 -3.70 7.63 -5.39
N ILE A 86 -4.86 8.05 -5.90
CA ILE A 86 -5.23 7.91 -7.32
C ILE A 86 -4.22 8.63 -8.21
N GLU A 87 -3.86 9.87 -7.87
CA GLU A 87 -2.87 10.66 -8.59
C GLU A 87 -1.53 9.93 -8.72
N LEU A 88 -1.05 9.26 -7.67
CA LEU A 88 0.17 8.46 -7.74
C LEU A 88 0.07 7.29 -8.73
N THR A 89 -1.11 6.66 -8.84
CA THR A 89 -1.33 5.57 -9.81
C THR A 89 -1.35 6.11 -11.25
N ILE A 90 -1.93 7.29 -11.46
CA ILE A 90 -1.97 7.97 -12.76
C ILE A 90 -0.53 8.34 -13.17
N LEU A 91 0.21 9.03 -12.31
CA LEU A 91 1.58 9.46 -12.58
C LEU A 91 2.49 8.27 -12.95
N LEU A 92 2.34 7.14 -12.25
CA LEU A 92 3.15 5.96 -12.54
C LEU A 92 2.78 5.32 -13.88
N SER A 93 1.49 5.29 -14.21
CA SER A 93 1.01 4.77 -15.50
C SER A 93 1.42 5.66 -16.68
N GLU A 94 1.41 6.98 -16.50
CA GLU A 94 1.93 7.94 -17.49
C GLU A 94 3.45 7.77 -17.68
N ALA A 95 4.21 7.69 -16.59
CA ALA A 95 5.65 7.44 -16.65
C ALA A 95 5.98 6.13 -17.37
N LYS A 96 5.19 5.08 -17.14
CA LYS A 96 5.32 3.81 -17.86
C LYS A 96 5.04 3.98 -19.35
N THR A 97 3.97 4.67 -19.72
CA THR A 97 3.61 4.92 -21.12
C THR A 97 4.73 5.67 -21.85
N LEU A 98 5.27 6.72 -21.23
CA LEU A 98 6.39 7.49 -21.79
C LEU A 98 7.66 6.65 -21.94
N TYR A 99 7.93 5.72 -21.02
CA TYR A 99 9.03 4.77 -21.15
C TYR A 99 8.82 3.79 -22.32
N GLU A 100 7.63 3.23 -22.46
CA GLU A 100 7.29 2.30 -23.56
C GLU A 100 7.35 2.98 -24.93
N MET A 101 7.03 4.27 -24.99
CA MET A 101 7.18 5.11 -26.19
C MET A 101 8.64 5.52 -26.46
N GLY A 102 9.59 5.15 -25.61
CA GLY A 102 11.00 5.55 -25.72
C GLY A 102 11.27 7.03 -25.42
N SER A 103 10.29 7.74 -24.85
CA SER A 103 10.41 9.15 -24.45
C SER A 103 11.11 9.33 -23.10
N LEU A 104 11.13 8.28 -22.26
CA LEU A 104 11.95 8.20 -21.06
C LEU A 104 12.98 7.08 -21.20
N SER A 105 14.19 7.32 -20.72
CA SER A 105 15.14 6.25 -20.47
C SER A 105 14.66 5.33 -19.35
N TYR A 106 15.14 4.09 -19.33
CA TYR A 106 14.83 3.15 -18.24
C TYR A 106 15.24 3.72 -16.86
N SER A 107 16.38 4.42 -16.78
CA SER A 107 16.85 5.05 -15.54
C SER A 107 15.91 6.14 -15.02
N GLU A 108 15.38 6.98 -15.91
CA GLU A 108 14.42 8.03 -15.54
C GLU A 108 13.13 7.42 -15.04
N TYR A 109 12.58 6.46 -15.78
CA TYR A 109 11.37 5.74 -15.38
C TYR A 109 11.56 5.01 -14.04
N LEU A 110 12.67 4.31 -13.83
CA LEU A 110 12.93 3.61 -12.57
C LEU A 110 13.06 4.59 -11.40
N SER A 111 13.69 5.75 -11.61
CA SER A 111 13.74 6.81 -10.60
C SER A 111 12.34 7.26 -10.20
N MET A 112 11.48 7.58 -11.18
CA MET A 112 10.08 7.95 -10.95
C MET A 112 9.29 6.85 -10.24
N PHE A 113 9.48 5.58 -10.64
CA PHE A 113 8.85 4.42 -10.02
C PHE A 113 9.21 4.30 -8.53
N LEU A 114 10.50 4.42 -8.20
CA LEU A 114 10.96 4.37 -6.80
C LEU A 114 10.44 5.55 -5.98
N THR A 115 10.33 6.75 -6.58
CA THR A 115 9.71 7.91 -5.94
C THR A 115 8.24 7.64 -5.60
N VAL A 116 7.46 7.15 -6.58
CA VAL A 116 6.05 6.80 -6.36
C VAL A 116 5.90 5.73 -5.30
N LYS A 117 6.71 4.66 -5.32
CA LYS A 117 6.76 3.64 -4.27
C LYS A 117 6.96 4.25 -2.88
N GLY A 118 7.93 5.16 -2.74
CA GLY A 118 8.19 5.85 -1.49
C GLY A 118 7.01 6.69 -1.00
N LYS A 119 6.27 7.31 -1.92
CA LYS A 119 5.05 8.06 -1.58
C LYS A 119 3.91 7.15 -1.13
N PHE A 120 3.72 5.99 -1.77
CA PHE A 120 2.79 4.97 -1.29
C PHE A 120 3.13 4.51 0.12
N GLN A 121 4.40 4.21 0.41
CA GLN A 121 4.85 3.83 1.75
C GLN A 121 4.49 4.87 2.81
N GLN A 122 4.74 6.15 2.52
CA GLN A 122 4.41 7.25 3.44
C GLN A 122 2.91 7.33 3.72
N LYS A 123 2.08 7.21 2.68
CA LYS A 123 0.62 7.24 2.79
C LYS A 123 0.08 6.04 3.55
N PHE A 124 0.57 4.84 3.27
CA PHE A 124 0.12 3.63 3.94
C PHE A 124 0.52 3.59 5.40
N LYS A 125 1.72 4.05 5.74
CA LYS A 125 2.10 4.17 7.15
C LYS A 125 1.15 5.09 7.93
N LEU A 126 0.69 6.18 7.31
CA LEU A 126 -0.27 7.08 7.92
C LEU A 126 -1.66 6.43 8.07
N LEU A 127 -2.19 5.80 7.01
CA LEU A 127 -3.49 5.13 7.04
C LEU A 127 -3.53 3.93 8.00
N SER A 128 -2.48 3.11 7.98
CA SER A 128 -2.24 2.02 8.92
C SER A 128 -2.33 2.53 10.37
N LYS A 129 -1.65 3.64 10.68
CA LYS A 129 -1.73 4.27 12.01
C LYS A 129 -3.15 4.73 12.34
N THR A 130 -3.86 5.37 11.41
CA THR A 130 -5.25 5.80 11.61
C THR A 130 -6.16 4.63 11.98
N TYR A 131 -6.04 3.51 11.27
CA TYR A 131 -6.83 2.31 11.56
C TYR A 131 -6.46 1.68 12.91
N LEU A 132 -5.18 1.60 13.25
CA LEU A 132 -4.76 1.08 14.56
C LEU A 132 -5.26 1.95 15.73
N VAL A 133 -5.29 3.28 15.55
CA VAL A 133 -5.91 4.19 16.53
C VAL A 133 -7.40 3.92 16.66
N HIS A 134 -8.11 3.78 15.53
CA HIS A 134 -9.53 3.44 15.50
C HIS A 134 -9.83 2.13 16.26
N LEU A 135 -9.07 1.07 16.02
CA LEU A 135 -9.18 -0.19 16.78
C LEU A 135 -8.93 0.00 18.29
N SER A 136 -7.97 0.85 18.66
CA SER A 136 -7.70 1.16 20.06
C SER A 136 -8.89 1.87 20.74
N GLU A 137 -9.57 2.77 20.03
CA GLU A 137 -10.74 3.49 20.53
C GLU A 137 -11.95 2.56 20.64
N MET A 138 -12.17 1.72 19.63
CA MET A 138 -13.20 0.68 19.66
C MET A 138 -12.99 -0.32 20.81
N SER A 139 -11.76 -0.77 21.03
CA SER A 139 -11.44 -1.71 22.12
C SER A 139 -11.66 -1.08 23.50
N LYS A 140 -11.31 0.20 23.70
CA LYS A 140 -11.63 0.95 24.92
C LYS A 140 -13.14 1.07 25.12
N ALA A 141 -13.89 1.40 24.08
CA ALA A 141 -15.36 1.44 24.13
C ALA A 141 -15.97 0.05 24.44
N ASN A 142 -15.35 -1.02 23.94
CA ASN A 142 -15.80 -2.40 24.13
C ASN A 142 -15.39 -3.01 25.47
N SER A 143 -14.42 -2.45 26.19
CA SER A 143 -14.01 -2.96 27.51
C SER A 143 -15.16 -2.96 28.53
N SER A 144 -15.99 -1.91 28.53
CA SER A 144 -17.18 -1.83 29.40
C SER A 144 -18.25 -2.85 28.99
N ARG A 145 -18.46 -3.05 27.68
CA ARG A 145 -19.40 -4.03 27.12
C ARG A 145 -18.96 -5.47 27.42
N ILE A 146 -17.67 -5.77 27.28
CA ILE A 146 -17.08 -7.07 27.61
C ILE A 146 -17.22 -7.37 29.10
N ASN A 147 -16.93 -6.39 29.97
CA ASN A 147 -17.08 -6.58 31.41
C ASN A 147 -18.54 -6.80 31.82
N LYS A 148 -19.48 -6.07 31.20
CA LYS A 148 -20.92 -6.26 31.42
C LYS A 148 -21.41 -7.63 30.95
N LEU A 149 -20.90 -8.10 29.81
CA LEU A 149 -21.20 -9.43 29.28
C LEU A 149 -20.65 -10.53 30.20
N ARG A 150 -19.39 -10.41 30.65
CA ARG A 150 -18.77 -11.33 31.62
C ARG A 150 -19.54 -11.40 32.93
N ALA A 151 -19.97 -10.25 33.46
CA ALA A 151 -20.78 -10.20 34.67
C ALA A 151 -22.15 -10.91 34.47
N SER A 152 -22.79 -10.69 33.32
CA SER A 152 -24.08 -11.33 32.99
C SER A 152 -23.94 -12.86 32.86
N PHE A 153 -22.84 -13.36 32.30
CA PHE A 153 -22.57 -14.80 32.23
C PHE A 153 -22.19 -15.40 33.59
N ALA A 154 -21.48 -14.68 34.45
CA ALA A 154 -21.20 -15.15 35.81
C ALA A 154 -22.51 -15.37 36.58
N THR A 155 -23.45 -14.42 36.49
CA THR A 155 -24.77 -14.54 37.15
C THR A 155 -25.67 -15.66 36.58
N LEU A 156 -25.38 -16.14 35.37
CA LEU A 156 -26.09 -17.28 34.78
C LEU A 156 -25.53 -18.63 35.26
N ASN A 157 -24.28 -18.68 35.70
CA ASN A 157 -23.65 -19.89 36.23
C ASN A 157 -23.85 -20.08 37.74
N ASP A 158 -24.31 -19.04 38.44
CA ASP A 158 -24.59 -19.05 39.88
C ASP A 158 -26.05 -19.46 40.20
N ASN A 159 -26.87 -19.77 39.18
CA ASN A 159 -28.22 -20.35 39.28
C ASN A 159 -28.23 -21.78 38.71
#